data_AF-A0A7W4ZAB5-F1
#
_entry.id   AF-A0A7W4ZAB5-F1
#
_cell.length_a   1.000
_cell.length_b   1.000
_cell.length_c   1.000
_cell.angle_alpha   90.00
_cell.angle_beta   90.00
_cell.angle_gamma   90.00
#
_symmetry.space_group_name_H-M   'P 1'
#
loop_
_entity.id
_entity.type
_entity.pdbx_description
1 polymer ?
#
loop_
_entity_poly.entity_id
_entity_poly.type
_entity_poly.pdbx_seq_one_letter_code
_entity_poly.pdbx_strand_id
1 'polypeptide(L)'
;MIIWKCVDVADNERAFLFRRNRFIRVLEPGRHRIMQLAGKTRVETHDISDVLFERANAKFLLNTHAEKLEPYLEGYELSDTQVGLLYRDGHLVNVLTPGTFLSVWKGVEKVRVDIIDISEDYTLDEKLVSLLGRDSKASKSAAAKSAIHYAEVPDEHLGLLTVNGKLE
;
A
#
# COMPACT_ATOMS: atom_id res chain seq x y z
N MET A 1 10.28 -14.60 -39.27
CA MET A 1 9.38 -14.74 -38.10
C MET A 1 10.26 -14.88 -36.85
N ILE A 2 10.27 -13.87 -35.97
CA ILE A 2 11.15 -13.88 -34.80
C ILE A 2 10.49 -14.77 -33.72
N ILE A 3 11.08 -15.93 -33.47
CA ILE A 3 10.56 -16.94 -32.52
C ILE A 3 10.77 -16.51 -31.07
N TRP A 4 11.79 -15.69 -30.81
CA TRP A 4 12.25 -15.32 -29.48
C TRP A 4 12.31 -13.80 -29.31
N LYS A 5 11.73 -13.28 -28.23
CA LYS A 5 11.91 -11.90 -27.77
C LYS A 5 12.84 -11.90 -26.57
N CYS A 6 13.94 -11.15 -26.64
CA CYS A 6 14.72 -10.86 -25.45
C CYS A 6 14.11 -9.66 -24.72
N VAL A 7 14.03 -9.74 -23.41
CA VAL A 7 13.62 -8.66 -22.52
C VAL A 7 14.66 -8.57 -21.44
N ASP A 8 15.25 -7.40 -21.29
CA ASP A 8 16.18 -7.08 -20.21
C ASP A 8 15.39 -6.34 -19.13
N VAL A 9 15.50 -6.80 -17.88
CA VAL A 9 14.84 -6.23 -16.69
C VAL A 9 15.93 -5.69 -15.78
N ALA A 10 15.84 -4.42 -15.38
CA ALA A 10 16.83 -3.81 -14.50
C ALA A 10 16.73 -4.30 -13.04
N ASP A 11 17.76 -4.05 -12.24
CA ASP A 11 17.81 -4.47 -10.83
C ASP A 11 16.69 -3.86 -9.97
N ASN A 12 16.35 -2.61 -10.28
CA ASN A 12 15.25 -1.86 -9.67
C ASN A 12 13.90 -2.10 -10.36
N GLU A 13 13.77 -3.16 -11.16
CA GLU A 13 12.54 -3.46 -11.87
C GLU A 13 12.04 -4.88 -11.61
N ARG A 14 10.73 -5.05 -11.76
CA ARG A 14 10.07 -6.35 -11.91
C ARG A 14 9.16 -6.28 -13.12
N ALA A 15 9.17 -7.33 -13.94
CA ALA A 15 8.37 -7.35 -15.15
C ALA A 15 7.30 -8.44 -15.11
N PHE A 16 6.04 -8.06 -15.34
CA PHE A 16 4.92 -8.98 -15.39
C PHE A 16 4.78 -9.53 -16.80
N LEU A 17 4.88 -10.85 -16.94
CA LEU A 17 4.70 -11.54 -18.20
C LEU A 17 3.25 -11.96 -18.37
N PHE A 18 2.63 -11.47 -19.43
CA PHE A 18 1.29 -11.86 -19.86
C PHE A 18 1.34 -12.60 -21.19
N ARG A 19 0.50 -13.63 -21.33
CA ARG A 19 0.27 -14.34 -22.60
C ARG A 19 -1.22 -14.43 -22.86
N ARG A 20 -1.66 -13.98 -24.02
CA ARG A 20 -3.10 -13.85 -24.37
C ARG A 20 -3.88 -13.11 -23.25
N ASN A 21 -3.28 -12.05 -22.73
CA ASN A 21 -3.77 -11.23 -21.62
C ASN A 21 -3.99 -11.95 -20.27
N ARG A 22 -3.43 -13.15 -20.10
CA ARG A 22 -3.40 -13.87 -18.82
C ARG A 22 -2.03 -13.72 -18.17
N PHE A 23 -2.02 -13.47 -16.87
CA PHE A 23 -0.77 -13.37 -16.11
C PHE A 23 -0.09 -14.74 -16.01
N ILE A 24 1.18 -14.78 -16.35
CA ILE A 24 1.97 -16.02 -16.40
C ILE A 24 2.90 -16.10 -15.20
N ARG A 25 3.74 -15.07 -15.00
CA ARG A 25 4.73 -14.98 -13.91
C ARG A 25 5.32 -13.56 -13.82
N VAL A 26 6.00 -13.29 -12.71
CA VAL A 26 6.94 -12.18 -12.56
C VAL A 26 8.29 -12.59 -13.13
N LEU A 27 8.98 -11.64 -13.77
CA LEU A 27 10.37 -11.75 -14.20
C LEU A 27 11.23 -10.91 -13.25
N GLU A 28 12.22 -11.57 -12.66
CA GLU A 28 13.26 -10.96 -11.84
C GLU A 28 14.28 -10.19 -12.71
N PRO A 29 15.19 -9.40 -12.11
CA PRO A 29 16.23 -8.70 -12.84
C PRO A 29 17.06 -9.64 -13.70
N GLY A 30 17.53 -9.11 -14.83
CA GLY A 30 18.35 -9.83 -15.80
C GLY A 30 17.67 -10.04 -17.15
N ARG A 31 18.34 -10.85 -17.98
CA ARG A 31 17.96 -11.07 -19.38
C ARG A 31 17.09 -12.30 -19.54
N HIS A 32 15.88 -12.10 -20.05
CA HIS A 32 14.88 -13.15 -20.26
C HIS A 32 14.62 -13.38 -21.74
N ARG A 33 14.63 -14.64 -22.18
CA ARG A 33 14.25 -15.03 -23.54
C ARG A 33 12.83 -15.59 -23.56
N ILE A 34 11.92 -14.90 -24.23
CA ILE A 34 10.49 -15.21 -24.24
C ILE A 34 10.07 -15.74 -25.62
N MET A 35 9.45 -16.92 -25.63
CA MET A 35 8.96 -17.54 -26.86
C MET A 35 7.64 -16.88 -27.33
N GLN A 36 7.62 -16.42 -28.58
CA GLN A 36 6.44 -15.77 -29.17
C GLN A 36 5.47 -16.74 -29.90
N LEU A 37 5.92 -17.96 -30.21
CA LEU A 37 5.08 -18.99 -30.89
C LEU A 37 3.84 -19.41 -30.09
N ALA A 38 3.85 -19.25 -28.77
CA ALA A 38 2.73 -19.63 -27.90
C ALA A 38 1.59 -18.58 -27.85
N GLY A 39 1.69 -17.49 -28.63
CA GLY A 39 0.67 -16.46 -28.77
C GLY A 39 1.13 -15.07 -28.33
N LYS A 40 0.24 -14.08 -28.46
CA LYS A 40 0.51 -12.67 -28.16
C LYS A 40 1.04 -12.51 -26.73
N THR A 41 2.26 -12.02 -26.63
CA THR A 41 2.97 -11.81 -25.38
C THR A 41 3.01 -10.32 -25.06
N ARG A 42 2.71 -9.96 -23.82
CA ARG A 42 2.83 -8.59 -23.30
C ARG A 42 3.70 -8.63 -22.05
N VAL A 43 4.63 -7.70 -21.95
CA VAL A 43 5.49 -7.52 -20.78
C VAL A 43 5.22 -6.12 -20.26
N GLU A 44 5.01 -6.02 -18.95
CA GLU A 44 4.75 -4.77 -18.25
C GLU A 44 5.80 -4.63 -17.15
N THR A 45 6.64 -3.62 -17.26
CA THR A 45 7.73 -3.39 -16.32
C THR A 45 7.27 -2.42 -15.25
N HIS A 46 7.61 -2.72 -14.00
CA HIS A 46 7.31 -1.90 -12.84
C HIS A 46 8.62 -1.58 -12.11
N ASP A 47 8.82 -0.29 -11.83
CA ASP A 47 9.89 0.17 -10.95
C ASP A 47 9.54 -0.22 -9.50
N ILE A 48 10.47 -0.89 -8.82
CA ILE A 48 10.32 -1.28 -7.41
C ILE A 48 11.02 -0.32 -6.46
N SER A 49 11.65 0.74 -6.96
CA SER A 49 12.27 1.78 -6.14
C SER A 49 11.23 2.54 -5.31
N ASP A 50 9.99 2.62 -5.83
CA ASP A 50 8.84 2.98 -5.00
C ASP A 50 8.26 1.72 -4.36
N VAL A 51 7.96 1.82 -3.07
CA VAL A 51 7.37 0.77 -2.26
C VAL A 51 5.95 0.46 -2.71
N LEU A 52 5.22 1.48 -3.18
CA LEU A 52 3.82 1.33 -3.56
C LEU A 52 3.69 0.67 -4.93
N PHE A 53 2.90 -0.39 -4.99
CA PHE A 53 2.50 -1.01 -6.25
C PHE A 53 1.14 -0.45 -6.69
N GLU A 54 1.16 0.62 -7.48
CA GLU A 54 -0.06 1.25 -7.98
C GLU A 54 -0.48 0.66 -9.33
N ARG A 55 -1.56 -0.13 -9.31
CA ARG A 55 -2.18 -0.67 -10.52
C ARG A 55 -3.69 -0.82 -10.36
N ALA A 56 -4.46 -0.40 -11.35
CA ALA A 56 -5.93 -0.41 -11.32
C ALA A 56 -6.56 -1.77 -10.99
N ASN A 57 -5.87 -2.87 -11.30
CA ASN A 57 -6.32 -4.24 -11.02
C ASN A 57 -5.35 -5.02 -10.11
N ALA A 58 -4.60 -4.33 -9.25
CA ALA A 58 -3.69 -4.95 -8.29
C ALA A 58 -4.41 -5.95 -7.39
N LYS A 59 -5.55 -5.55 -6.80
CA LYS A 59 -6.40 -6.42 -5.97
C LYS A 59 -6.82 -7.71 -6.69
N PHE A 60 -7.30 -7.57 -7.92
CA PHE A 60 -7.69 -8.72 -8.74
C PHE A 60 -6.51 -9.66 -9.00
N LEU A 61 -5.33 -9.13 -9.34
CA LEU A 61 -4.15 -9.94 -9.58
C LEU A 61 -3.70 -10.69 -8.34
N LEU A 62 -3.60 -10.01 -7.19
CA LEU A 62 -3.21 -10.61 -5.92
C LEU A 62 -4.17 -11.72 -5.51
N ASN A 63 -5.48 -11.50 -5.66
CA ASN A 63 -6.48 -12.51 -5.31
C ASN A 63 -6.50 -13.71 -6.28
N THR A 64 -6.24 -13.49 -7.57
CA THR A 64 -6.34 -14.56 -8.60
C THR A 64 -5.02 -15.32 -8.79
N HIS A 65 -3.88 -14.70 -8.45
CA HIS A 65 -2.54 -15.21 -8.72
C HIS A 65 -1.62 -15.11 -7.51
N ALA A 66 -2.18 -15.22 -6.30
CA ALA A 66 -1.49 -15.13 -5.01
C ALA A 66 -0.19 -15.95 -4.99
N GLU A 67 -0.26 -17.24 -5.35
CA GLU A 67 0.90 -18.16 -5.38
C GLU A 67 2.11 -17.64 -6.15
N LYS A 68 1.89 -16.80 -7.16
CA LYS A 68 2.95 -16.26 -8.03
C LYS A 68 3.40 -14.86 -7.63
N LEU A 69 2.59 -14.15 -6.86
CA LEU A 69 2.79 -12.73 -6.53
C LEU A 69 3.20 -12.52 -5.07
N GLU A 70 2.76 -13.38 -4.15
CA GLU A 70 3.11 -13.32 -2.72
C GLU A 70 4.62 -13.20 -2.42
N PRO A 71 5.55 -13.78 -3.22
CA PRO A 71 6.98 -13.57 -3.00
C PRO A 71 7.45 -12.13 -3.26
N TYR A 72 6.73 -11.39 -4.09
CA TYR A 72 7.13 -10.06 -4.58
C TYR A 72 6.25 -8.93 -4.06
N LEU A 73 4.99 -9.23 -3.73
CA LEU A 73 3.98 -8.26 -3.34
C LEU A 73 3.31 -8.67 -2.03
N GLU A 74 2.90 -7.66 -1.28
CA GLU A 74 2.00 -7.80 -0.14
C GLU A 74 0.77 -6.92 -0.35
N GLY A 75 -0.40 -7.44 0.00
CA GLY A 75 -1.66 -6.70 -0.05
C GLY A 75 -2.23 -6.49 1.35
N TYR A 76 -2.70 -5.29 1.63
CA TYR A 76 -3.43 -4.93 2.83
C TYR A 76 -4.83 -4.45 2.44
N GLU A 77 -5.85 -5.03 3.03
CA GLU A 77 -7.25 -4.68 2.81
C GLU A 77 -7.86 -4.22 4.13
N LEU A 78 -8.35 -2.98 4.16
CA LEU A 78 -9.02 -2.38 5.30
C LEU A 78 -10.54 -2.46 5.08
N SER A 79 -11.28 -2.76 6.15
CA SER A 79 -12.74 -2.61 6.17
C SER A 79 -13.17 -1.14 6.24
N ASP A 80 -14.47 -0.90 6.13
CA ASP A 80 -15.08 0.44 6.26
C ASP A 80 -14.98 1.02 7.68
N THR A 81 -14.59 0.21 8.67
CA THR A 81 -14.38 0.62 10.06
C THR A 81 -12.92 0.51 10.48
N GLN A 82 -11.99 0.33 9.54
CA GLN A 82 -10.59 0.14 9.85
C GLN A 82 -9.74 1.28 9.31
N VAL A 83 -8.80 1.76 10.12
CA VAL A 83 -7.78 2.73 9.74
C VAL A 83 -6.43 2.03 9.73
N GLY A 84 -5.62 2.30 8.71
CA GLY A 84 -4.29 1.69 8.59
C GLY A 84 -3.19 2.68 8.91
N LEU A 85 -2.24 2.32 9.74
CA LEU A 85 -1.03 3.08 9.97
C LEU A 85 0.10 2.48 9.14
N LEU A 86 0.52 3.17 8.08
CA LEU A 86 1.58 2.71 7.19
C LEU A 86 2.95 3.13 7.74
N TYR A 87 3.77 2.13 8.05
CA TYR A 87 5.16 2.30 8.45
C TYR A 87 6.11 1.85 7.33
N ARG A 88 7.17 2.63 7.12
CA ARG A 88 8.31 2.29 6.27
C ARG A 88 9.58 2.39 7.10
N ASP A 89 10.36 1.30 7.16
CA ASP A 89 11.58 1.19 7.97
C ASP A 89 11.39 1.68 9.41
N GLY A 90 10.25 1.30 10.01
CA GLY A 90 9.89 1.65 11.39
C GLY A 90 9.32 3.06 11.60
N HIS A 91 9.27 3.90 10.56
CA HIS A 91 8.75 5.26 10.65
C HIS A 91 7.31 5.32 10.14
N LEU A 92 6.41 5.95 10.90
CA LEU A 92 5.04 6.21 10.46
C LEU A 92 5.07 7.24 9.33
N VAL A 93 4.68 6.83 8.13
CA VAL A 93 4.76 7.66 6.92
C VAL A 93 3.39 8.10 6.40
N ASN A 94 2.33 7.34 6.69
CA ASN A 94 0.99 7.65 6.19
C ASN A 94 -0.09 6.99 7.07
N VAL A 95 -1.31 7.54 6.98
CA VAL A 95 -2.55 6.96 7.51
C VAL A 95 -3.45 6.62 6.33
N LEU A 96 -3.93 5.38 6.29
CA LEU A 96 -4.83 4.86 5.26
C LEU A 96 -6.26 5.00 5.75
N THR A 97 -7.12 5.52 4.89
CA THR A 97 -8.56 5.67 5.19
C THR A 97 -9.27 4.31 5.18
N PRO A 98 -10.45 4.21 5.82
CA PRO A 98 -11.27 3.02 5.73
C PRO A 98 -11.63 2.63 4.29
N GLY A 99 -11.79 1.33 4.07
CA GLY A 99 -12.08 0.74 2.76
C GLY A 99 -10.89 0.75 1.78
N THR A 100 -9.69 1.14 2.23
CA THR A 100 -8.50 1.20 1.36
C THR A 100 -7.94 -0.19 1.08
N PHE A 101 -7.60 -0.43 -0.18
CA PHE A 101 -6.72 -1.53 -0.59
C PHE A 101 -5.34 -0.98 -0.94
N LEU A 102 -4.30 -1.47 -0.26
CA LEU A 102 -2.91 -1.09 -0.49
C LEU A 102 -2.14 -2.32 -0.97
N SER A 103 -1.36 -2.18 -2.04
CA SER A 103 -0.39 -3.20 -2.47
C SER A 103 1.02 -2.62 -2.47
N VAL A 104 1.98 -3.38 -1.95
CA VAL A 104 3.37 -2.95 -1.78
C VAL A 104 4.36 -3.98 -2.28
N TRP A 105 5.51 -3.53 -2.75
CA TRP A 105 6.63 -4.39 -3.12
C TRP A 105 7.39 -4.89 -1.89
N LYS A 106 7.75 -6.17 -1.91
CA LYS A 106 8.60 -6.80 -0.90
C LYS A 106 10.08 -6.66 -1.25
N GLY A 107 10.91 -6.55 -0.22
CA GLY A 107 12.37 -6.69 -0.32
C GLY A 107 13.15 -5.42 -0.61
N VAL A 108 12.49 -4.28 -0.82
CA VAL A 108 13.15 -2.97 -1.03
C VAL A 108 13.23 -2.21 0.29
N GLU A 109 12.10 -2.03 0.97
CA GLU A 109 12.00 -1.46 2.31
C GLU A 109 11.18 -2.36 3.22
N LYS A 110 11.36 -2.20 4.54
CA LYS A 110 10.51 -2.91 5.51
C LYS A 110 9.19 -2.16 5.65
N VAL A 111 8.16 -2.67 4.98
CA VAL A 111 6.79 -2.16 5.10
C VAL A 111 6.04 -2.87 6.22
N ARG A 112 5.26 -2.11 6.96
CA ARG A 112 4.31 -2.64 7.93
C ARG A 112 3.05 -1.78 7.93
N VAL A 113 1.88 -2.40 7.93
CA VAL A 113 0.61 -1.72 8.13
C VAL A 113 0.00 -2.22 9.43
N ASP A 114 -0.13 -1.35 10.42
CA ASP A 114 -0.89 -1.65 11.64
C ASP A 114 -2.35 -1.26 11.39
N ILE A 115 -3.28 -2.22 11.49
CA ILE A 115 -4.71 -1.99 11.26
C ILE A 115 -5.40 -1.79 12.60
N ILE A 116 -6.12 -0.67 12.73
CA ILE A 116 -6.88 -0.28 13.92
C ILE A 116 -8.35 -0.31 13.55
N ASP A 117 -9.15 -1.08 14.29
CA ASP A 117 -10.61 -1.05 14.16
C ASP A 117 -11.17 0.10 15.02
N ILE A 118 -11.94 0.98 14.40
CA ILE A 118 -12.53 2.16 15.03
C ILE A 118 -14.06 2.04 15.16
N SER A 119 -14.61 0.83 15.07
CA SER A 119 -16.05 0.59 15.21
C SER A 119 -16.59 0.81 16.62
N GLU A 120 -15.79 0.51 17.65
CA GLU A 120 -16.20 0.61 19.06
C GLU A 120 -15.53 1.79 19.80
N ASP A 121 -14.23 2.01 19.57
CA ASP A 121 -13.45 3.10 20.17
C ASP A 121 -12.64 3.80 19.08
N TYR A 122 -12.73 5.13 19.06
CA TYR A 122 -12.03 6.01 18.11
C TYR A 122 -10.90 6.80 18.79
N THR A 123 -10.63 6.49 20.06
CA THR A 123 -9.53 7.09 20.82
C THR A 123 -8.21 6.46 20.40
N LEU A 124 -7.19 7.30 20.21
CA LEU A 124 -5.83 6.85 19.93
C LEU A 124 -5.01 6.85 21.22
N ASP A 125 -4.15 5.83 21.38
CA ASP A 125 -3.16 5.81 22.46
C ASP A 125 -2.30 7.08 22.46
N GLU A 126 -1.92 7.59 23.64
CA GLU A 126 -1.08 8.79 23.79
C GLU A 126 0.19 8.75 22.92
N LYS A 127 0.79 7.56 22.76
CA LYS A 127 1.96 7.37 21.90
C LYS A 127 1.65 7.70 20.44
N LEU A 128 0.51 7.25 19.91
CA LEU A 128 0.07 7.54 18.56
C LEU A 128 -0.30 9.01 18.40
N VAL A 129 -0.98 9.59 19.39
CA VAL A 129 -1.29 11.04 19.43
C VAL A 129 0.00 11.86 19.34
N SER A 130 1.06 11.47 20.07
CA SER A 130 2.34 12.18 20.02
C SER A 130 3.05 12.08 18.65
N LEU A 131 2.90 10.95 17.95
CA LEU A 131 3.47 10.70 16.62
C LEU A 131 2.71 11.42 15.50
N LEU A 132 1.39 11.60 15.70
CA LEU A 132 0.49 12.21 14.73
C LEU A 132 0.28 13.72 14.96
N GLY A 133 0.41 14.19 16.19
CA GLY A 133 0.16 15.58 16.59
C GLY A 133 1.28 16.56 16.27
N ARG A 134 2.50 16.09 15.95
CA ARG A 134 3.66 16.95 15.67
C ARG A 134 4.16 16.80 14.25
N ASP A 135 3.62 17.60 13.33
CA ASP A 135 4.20 17.98 12.02
C ASP A 135 4.91 16.84 11.24
N SER A 136 4.44 15.60 11.46
CA SER A 136 5.10 14.38 11.02
C SER A 136 4.76 14.12 9.56
N LYS A 137 5.61 13.38 8.85
CA LYS A 137 5.34 13.01 7.44
C LYS A 137 3.95 12.38 7.30
N ALA A 138 3.55 11.54 8.26
CA ALA A 138 2.21 10.95 8.30
C ALA A 138 1.11 11.98 8.55
N SER A 139 1.27 12.89 9.52
CA SER A 139 0.30 13.96 9.80
C SER A 139 0.10 14.92 8.63
N LYS A 140 1.13 15.07 7.77
CA LYS A 140 1.08 15.89 6.56
C LYS A 140 0.30 15.25 5.42
N SER A 141 0.00 13.94 5.48
CA SER A 141 -0.77 13.29 4.43
C SER A 141 -2.21 13.81 4.40
N ALA A 142 -2.79 13.92 3.20
CA ALA A 142 -4.16 14.39 3.04
C ALA A 142 -5.16 13.52 3.80
N ALA A 143 -4.95 12.20 3.79
CA ALA A 143 -5.75 11.22 4.51
C ALA A 143 -5.67 11.41 6.04
N ALA A 144 -4.47 11.63 6.58
CA ALA A 144 -4.29 11.89 8.01
C ALA A 144 -4.98 13.19 8.45
N LYS A 145 -4.87 14.26 7.66
CA LYS A 145 -5.54 15.55 7.95
C LYS A 145 -7.07 15.43 7.97
N SER A 146 -7.65 14.58 7.12
CA SER A 146 -9.10 14.34 7.11
C SER A 146 -9.55 13.36 8.19
N ALA A 147 -8.68 12.43 8.61
CA ALA A 147 -9.02 11.37 9.55
C ALA A 147 -8.75 11.74 11.02
N ILE A 148 -7.87 12.70 11.29
CA ILE A 148 -7.42 13.03 12.64
C ILE A 148 -7.85 14.45 12.99
N HIS A 149 -8.68 14.58 14.02
CA HIS A 149 -8.96 15.86 14.65
C HIS A 149 -7.99 16.06 15.82
N TYR A 150 -7.22 17.16 15.79
CA TYR A 150 -6.31 17.54 16.87
C TYR A 150 -6.69 18.93 17.38
N ALA A 151 -6.95 19.04 18.68
CA ALA A 151 -7.21 20.29 19.36
C ALA A 151 -6.42 20.33 20.68
N GLU A 152 -5.61 21.36 20.87
CA GLU A 152 -4.95 21.63 22.14
C GLU A 152 -5.89 22.47 22.99
N VAL A 153 -6.21 21.99 24.20
CA VAL A 153 -7.00 22.73 25.18
C VAL A 153 -6.02 23.35 26.16
N PRO A 154 -5.85 24.68 26.18
CA PRO A 154 -4.93 25.33 27.09
C PRO A 154 -5.34 25.14 28.55
N ASP A 155 -4.38 25.36 29.45
CA ASP A 155 -4.65 25.40 30.88
C ASP A 155 -5.81 26.36 31.18
N GLU A 156 -6.64 25.98 32.16
CA GLU A 156 -7.86 26.72 32.56
C GLU A 156 -8.97 26.81 31.50
N HIS A 157 -8.92 26.00 30.43
CA HIS A 157 -9.98 25.88 29.43
C HIS A 157 -10.66 24.50 29.45
N LEU A 158 -11.90 24.45 28.97
CA LEU A 158 -12.64 23.20 28.81
C LEU A 158 -12.92 22.96 27.32
N GLY A 159 -12.46 21.83 26.80
CA GLY A 159 -12.77 21.35 25.46
C GLY A 159 -14.05 20.51 25.47
N LEU A 160 -14.95 20.76 24.53
CA LEU A 160 -16.15 19.95 24.32
C LEU A 160 -15.98 19.20 23.00
N LEU A 161 -16.06 17.87 23.03
CA LEU A 161 -16.04 17.02 21.85
C LEU A 161 -17.44 16.46 21.61
N THR A 162 -17.97 16.69 20.41
CA THR A 162 -19.24 16.13 19.98
C THR A 162 -18.99 15.11 18.88
N VAL A 163 -19.37 13.86 19.12
CA VAL A 163 -19.25 12.76 18.15
C VAL A 163 -20.64 12.35 17.70
N ASN A 164 -20.89 12.43 16.38
CA ASN A 164 -22.20 12.12 15.78
C ASN A 164 -23.40 12.86 16.44
N GLY A 165 -23.17 14.10 16.89
CA GLY A 165 -24.19 14.92 17.54
C GLY A 165 -24.42 14.63 19.03
N LYS A 166 -23.66 13.69 19.61
CA LYS A 166 -23.67 13.40 21.05
C LYS A 166 -22.42 13.99 21.69
N LEU A 167 -22.61 14.71 22.80
CA LEU A 167 -21.50 15.20 23.63
C LEU A 167 -20.92 14.01 24.39
N GLU A 168 -19.60 13.85 24.29
CA GLU A 168 -18.82 12.85 25.03
C GLU A 168 -18.00 13.52 26.14
#